data_AF-A0A2X4YAC6-F1
#
_entry.id   AF-A0A2X4YAC6-F1
#
_cell.length_a   1.000
_cell.length_b   1.000
_cell.length_c   1.000
_cell.angle_alpha   90.00
_cell.angle_beta   90.00
_cell.angle_gamma   90.00
#
_symmetry.space_group_name_H-M   'P 1'
#
loop_
_entity.id
_entity.type
_entity.pdbx_description
1 polymer ?
#
loop_
_entity_poly.entity_id
_entity_poly.type
_entity_poly.pdbx_seq_one_letter_code
_entity_poly.pdbx_strand_id
1 'polypeptide(L)'
;MQSIVKIHSQDNVAVALRDLADGETLVLEALTIRLSQPVARGHKFALQPITAGEAIIKYGLPIGHALVAIAPGVHIHSQNAKTNLSDLDSYQYQPEFPRCRRRLLIVKYSSIAAAAAKWGSATNCGSCRPSVASTALPGRSSSVF
;
A
#
# COMPACT_ATOMS: atom_id res chain seq x y z
N MET A 1 -19.46 12.58 -5.95
CA MET A 1 -18.18 12.61 -5.22
C MET A 1 -18.14 11.39 -4.29
N GLN A 2 -17.03 10.68 -4.16
CA GLN A 2 -16.96 9.54 -3.23
C GLN A 2 -16.88 10.05 -1.78
N SER A 3 -17.68 9.47 -0.87
CA SER A 3 -17.70 9.87 0.55
C SER A 3 -16.70 9.09 1.40
N ILE A 4 -16.29 7.91 0.94
CA ILE A 4 -15.42 6.98 1.67
C ILE A 4 -14.48 6.25 0.71
N VAL A 5 -13.37 5.73 1.23
CA VAL A 5 -12.43 4.91 0.48
C VAL A 5 -12.02 3.67 1.27
N LYS A 6 -12.11 2.51 0.60
CA LYS A 6 -11.46 1.25 0.97
C LYS A 6 -10.32 1.04 -0.01
N ILE A 7 -9.09 0.91 0.49
CA ILE A 7 -7.90 1.02 -0.37
C ILE A 7 -7.49 -0.35 -0.91
N HIS A 8 -7.58 -1.37 -0.08
CA HIS A 8 -7.28 -2.74 -0.46
C HIS A 8 -8.48 -3.66 -0.21
N SER A 9 -8.63 -4.71 -1.01
CA SER A 9 -9.77 -5.65 -0.93
C SER A 9 -9.87 -6.34 0.42
N GLN A 10 -8.74 -6.57 1.08
CA GLN A 10 -8.65 -7.20 2.41
C GLN A 10 -8.87 -6.23 3.57
N ASP A 11 -9.05 -4.92 3.32
CA ASP A 11 -9.24 -3.95 4.41
C ASP A 11 -10.57 -4.23 5.13
N ASN A 12 -10.51 -4.27 6.47
CA ASN A 12 -11.69 -4.35 7.33
C ASN A 12 -12.12 -2.96 7.86
N VAL A 13 -11.47 -1.90 7.36
CA VAL A 13 -11.78 -0.50 7.66
C VAL A 13 -11.87 0.32 6.39
N ALA A 14 -12.58 1.44 6.45
CA ALA A 14 -12.54 2.49 5.43
C ALA A 14 -12.18 3.84 6.04
N VAL A 15 -11.79 4.78 5.19
CA VAL A 15 -11.48 6.17 5.56
C VAL A 15 -12.56 7.10 5.03
N ALA A 16 -12.99 8.05 5.86
CA ALA A 16 -13.93 9.11 5.49
C ALA A 16 -13.24 10.17 4.60
N LEU A 17 -13.82 10.47 3.44
CA LEU A 17 -13.31 11.51 2.52
C LEU A 17 -13.96 12.89 2.75
N ARG A 18 -15.03 12.93 3.54
CA ARG A 18 -15.67 14.13 4.09
C ARG A 18 -16.12 13.83 5.52
N ASP A 19 -16.66 14.83 6.21
CA ASP A 19 -17.34 14.60 7.48
C ASP A 19 -18.63 13.80 7.23
N LEU A 20 -18.83 12.75 8.01
CA LEU A 20 -19.95 11.83 7.94
C LEU A 20 -20.79 11.97 9.21
N ALA A 21 -22.10 12.05 9.05
CA ALA A 21 -23.02 12.26 10.17
C ALA A 21 -23.33 10.95 10.92
N ASP A 22 -23.79 11.08 12.16
CA ASP A 22 -24.38 9.97 12.89
C ASP A 22 -25.62 9.42 12.15
N GLY A 23 -25.79 8.10 12.17
CA GLY A 23 -26.88 7.40 11.50
C GLY A 23 -26.82 7.39 9.98
N GLU A 24 -25.82 8.04 9.38
CA GLU A 24 -25.63 8.08 7.93
C GLU A 24 -25.39 6.67 7.37
N THR A 25 -26.04 6.34 6.26
CA THR A 25 -25.88 5.05 5.58
C THR A 25 -25.00 5.22 4.35
N LEU A 26 -23.93 4.43 4.31
CA LEU A 26 -22.91 4.46 3.28
C LEU A 26 -22.96 3.15 2.50
N VAL A 27 -22.81 3.26 1.18
CA VAL A 27 -22.74 2.10 0.29
C VAL A 27 -21.32 2.02 -0.27
N LEU A 28 -20.68 0.88 -0.06
CA LEU A 28 -19.36 0.55 -0.60
C LEU A 28 -19.45 -0.80 -1.29
N GLU A 29 -19.35 -0.81 -2.62
CA GLU A 29 -19.55 -2.03 -3.43
C GLU A 29 -20.92 -2.67 -3.15
N ALA A 30 -20.95 -3.89 -2.59
CA ALA A 30 -22.17 -4.59 -2.18
C ALA A 30 -22.47 -4.47 -0.68
N LEU A 31 -21.69 -3.68 0.07
CA LEU A 31 -21.81 -3.53 1.52
C LEU A 31 -22.52 -2.22 1.87
N THR A 32 -23.54 -2.33 2.72
CA THR A 32 -24.26 -1.19 3.29
C THR A 32 -23.91 -1.06 4.76
N ILE A 33 -23.41 0.10 5.17
CA ILE A 33 -22.98 0.38 6.55
C ILE A 33 -23.71 1.60 7.06
N ARG A 34 -24.26 1.48 8.27
CA ARG A 34 -24.81 2.61 9.00
C ARG A 34 -23.84 3.05 10.09
N LEU A 35 -23.48 4.33 10.13
CA LEU A 35 -22.64 4.88 11.18
C LEU A 35 -23.40 4.97 12.51
N SER A 36 -22.71 4.71 13.61
CA SER A 36 -23.23 4.80 14.98
C SER A 36 -22.86 6.11 15.70
N GLN A 37 -22.03 6.93 15.05
CA GLN A 37 -21.49 8.18 15.56
C GLN A 37 -20.91 9.00 14.39
N PRO A 38 -20.70 10.32 14.53
CA PRO A 38 -20.05 11.10 13.50
C PRO A 38 -18.60 10.63 13.28
N VAL A 39 -18.17 10.66 12.01
CA VAL A 39 -16.79 10.34 11.61
C VAL A 39 -16.23 11.52 10.81
N ALA A 40 -15.25 12.21 11.38
CA ALA A 40 -14.60 13.33 10.71
C ALA A 40 -13.78 12.88 9.49
N ARG A 41 -13.60 13.76 8.51
CA ARG A 41 -12.75 13.53 7.35
C ARG A 41 -11.36 13.03 7.77
N GLY A 42 -10.88 11.98 7.09
CA GLY A 42 -9.57 11.35 7.33
C GLY A 42 -9.58 10.28 8.42
N HIS A 43 -10.66 10.17 9.22
CA HIS A 43 -10.78 9.14 10.24
C HIS A 43 -11.25 7.80 9.68
N LYS A 44 -10.96 6.74 10.44
CA LYS A 44 -11.25 5.35 10.06
C LYS A 44 -12.54 4.87 10.73
N PHE A 45 -13.29 4.00 10.08
CA PHE A 45 -14.40 3.29 10.71
C PHE A 45 -14.44 1.83 10.26
N ALA A 46 -15.03 0.96 11.06
CA ALA A 46 -15.07 -0.47 10.80
C ALA A 46 -16.05 -0.80 9.66
N LEU A 47 -15.63 -1.66 8.73
CA LEU A 47 -16.50 -2.16 7.66
C LEU A 47 -17.30 -3.39 8.07
N GLN A 48 -16.78 -4.15 9.03
CA GLN A 48 -17.33 -5.41 9.53
C GLN A 48 -17.11 -5.49 11.06
N PRO A 49 -17.71 -6.45 11.77
CA PRO A 49 -17.40 -6.66 13.18
C PRO A 49 -15.90 -6.98 13.36
N ILE A 50 -15.27 -6.38 14.36
CA ILE A 50 -13.88 -6.65 14.76
C ILE A 50 -13.90 -7.00 16.24
N THR A 51 -13.47 -8.20 16.60
CA THR A 51 -13.44 -8.68 17.99
C THR A 51 -12.27 -8.06 18.77
N ALA A 52 -12.35 -8.04 20.11
CA ALA A 52 -11.25 -7.53 20.92
C ALA A 52 -9.96 -8.35 20.69
N GLY A 53 -8.85 -7.67 20.47
CA GLY A 53 -7.56 -8.27 20.10
C GLY A 53 -7.41 -8.58 18.60
N GLU A 54 -8.48 -8.49 17.81
CA GLU A 54 -8.42 -8.77 16.37
C GLU A 54 -7.71 -7.68 15.60
N ALA A 55 -7.04 -8.07 14.51
CA ALA A 55 -6.26 -7.17 13.68
C ALA A 55 -7.14 -6.16 12.93
N ILE A 56 -6.68 -4.91 12.93
CA ILE A 56 -7.23 -3.84 12.09
C ILE A 56 -6.41 -3.80 10.81
N ILE A 57 -7.03 -4.17 9.69
CA ILE A 57 -6.39 -4.33 8.39
C ILE A 57 -6.64 -3.09 7.54
N LYS A 58 -5.55 -2.42 7.15
CA LYS A 58 -5.56 -1.29 6.21
C LYS A 58 -4.39 -1.42 5.23
N TYR A 59 -4.62 -1.09 3.96
CA TYR A 59 -3.66 -1.32 2.87
C TYR A 59 -3.30 -2.81 2.69
N GLY A 60 -4.18 -3.72 3.12
CA GLY A 60 -3.91 -5.17 3.15
C GLY A 60 -2.95 -5.63 4.24
N LEU A 61 -2.59 -4.76 5.21
CA LEU A 61 -1.67 -5.09 6.29
C LEU A 61 -2.29 -4.84 7.67
N PRO A 62 -1.90 -5.60 8.72
CA PRO A 62 -2.33 -5.37 10.08
C PRO A 62 -1.62 -4.15 10.67
N ILE A 63 -2.33 -3.01 10.73
CA ILE A 63 -1.78 -1.74 11.25
C ILE A 63 -1.91 -1.62 12.77
N GLY A 64 -2.71 -2.47 13.39
CA GLY A 64 -3.06 -2.42 14.80
C GLY A 64 -3.99 -3.55 15.20
N HIS A 65 -4.49 -3.49 16.42
CA HIS A 65 -5.50 -4.40 16.96
C HIS A 65 -6.57 -3.63 17.73
N ALA A 66 -7.77 -4.19 17.81
CA ALA A 66 -8.86 -3.63 18.59
C ALA A 66 -8.63 -3.88 20.09
N LEU A 67 -8.92 -2.88 20.92
CA LEU A 67 -8.84 -2.98 22.39
C LEU A 67 -10.14 -3.53 22.99
N VAL A 68 -11.24 -3.34 22.28
CA VAL A 68 -12.60 -3.80 22.61
C VAL A 68 -13.25 -4.32 21.34
N ALA A 69 -14.39 -5.00 21.45
CA ALA A 69 -15.17 -5.34 20.25
C ALA A 69 -15.68 -4.06 19.56
N ILE A 70 -15.54 -3.99 18.23
CA ILE A 70 -15.92 -2.85 17.39
C ILE A 70 -16.98 -3.33 16.40
N ALA A 71 -18.17 -2.75 16.48
CA ALA A 71 -19.25 -3.03 15.53
C ALA A 71 -19.01 -2.33 14.17
N PRO A 72 -19.61 -2.81 13.07
CA PRO A 72 -19.59 -2.09 11.79
C PRO A 72 -20.07 -0.65 11.95
N GLY A 73 -19.43 0.29 11.25
CA GLY A 73 -19.80 1.71 11.28
C GLY A 73 -19.26 2.49 12.48
N VAL A 74 -18.61 1.83 13.46
CA VAL A 74 -17.98 2.50 14.60
C VAL A 74 -16.66 3.14 14.19
N HIS A 75 -16.42 4.38 14.65
CA HIS A 75 -15.16 5.11 14.45
C HIS A 75 -14.00 4.39 15.17
N ILE A 76 -12.88 4.20 14.47
CA ILE A 76 -11.65 3.62 15.00
C ILE A 76 -10.65 4.71 15.39
N HIS A 77 -10.32 4.78 16.68
CA HIS A 77 -9.41 5.76 17.29
C HIS A 77 -8.67 5.15 18.48
N SER A 78 -7.77 5.91 19.10
CA SER A 78 -6.84 5.43 20.14
C SER A 78 -7.51 4.85 21.40
N GLN A 79 -8.82 5.03 21.58
CA GLN A 79 -9.55 4.49 22.75
C GLN A 79 -10.05 3.07 22.51
N ASN A 80 -10.33 2.69 21.25
CA ASN A 80 -10.82 1.36 20.90
C ASN A 80 -9.84 0.55 20.04
N ALA A 81 -8.71 1.16 19.65
CA ALA A 81 -7.68 0.52 18.85
C ALA A 81 -6.29 0.98 19.27
N LYS A 82 -5.32 0.08 19.16
CA LYS A 82 -3.90 0.37 19.36
C LYS A 82 -3.12 -0.03 18.11
N THR A 83 -2.20 0.82 17.67
CA THR A 83 -1.30 0.51 16.57
C THR A 83 -0.28 -0.54 16.98
N ASN A 84 0.15 -1.38 16.03
CA ASN A 84 1.20 -2.38 16.27
C ASN A 84 2.62 -1.78 16.13
N LEU A 85 2.72 -0.46 15.95
CA LEU A 85 4.00 0.25 15.91
C LEU A 85 4.59 0.37 17.31
N SER A 86 5.90 0.14 17.42
CA SER A 86 6.71 0.40 18.61
C SER A 86 7.76 1.48 18.33
N ASP A 87 8.17 2.22 19.37
CA ASP A 87 9.16 3.30 19.24
C ASP A 87 10.56 2.80 18.81
N LEU A 88 10.81 1.48 18.85
CA LEU A 88 12.08 0.85 18.51
C LEU A 88 12.05 0.06 17.19
N ASP A 89 10.96 0.15 16.42
CA ASP A 89 10.85 -0.57 15.16
C ASP A 89 11.88 -0.05 14.14
N SER A 90 12.83 -0.90 13.74
CA SER A 90 13.78 -0.56 12.68
C SER A 90 13.07 -0.55 11.33
N TYR A 91 12.83 0.64 10.77
CA TYR A 91 12.27 0.78 9.43
C TYR A 91 13.34 0.58 8.35
N GLN A 92 13.17 -0.41 7.47
CA GLN A 92 13.97 -0.58 6.26
C GLN A 92 13.07 -0.46 5.03
N TYR A 93 13.35 0.55 4.19
CA TYR A 93 12.67 0.70 2.91
C TYR A 93 13.32 -0.19 1.85
N GLN A 94 12.64 -1.27 1.45
CA GLN A 94 13.04 -2.16 0.36
C GLN A 94 11.94 -2.22 -0.71
N PRO A 95 11.92 -1.29 -1.68
CA PRO A 95 10.91 -1.30 -2.73
C PRO A 95 11.09 -2.51 -3.66
N GLU A 96 10.00 -3.24 -3.88
CA GLU A 96 9.95 -4.21 -4.97
C GLU A 96 9.71 -3.47 -6.28
N PHE A 97 10.67 -3.55 -7.20
CA PHE A 97 10.50 -3.03 -8.54
C PHE A 97 10.00 -4.17 -9.44
N PRO A 98 8.70 -4.23 -9.78
CA PRO A 98 8.23 -5.21 -10.73
C PRO A 98 9.04 -5.03 -12.03
N ARG A 99 9.67 -6.12 -12.48
CA ARG A 99 10.44 -6.10 -13.73
C ARG A 99 9.50 -5.66 -14.85
N CYS A 100 9.81 -4.53 -15.47
CA CYS A 100 9.10 -4.06 -16.65
C CYS A 100 9.26 -5.12 -17.75
N ARG A 101 8.24 -5.95 -17.95
CA ARG A 101 8.18 -6.83 -19.12
C ARG A 101 7.93 -5.96 -20.33
N ARG A 102 9.00 -5.52 -20.98
CA ARG A 102 8.96 -4.86 -22.29
C ARG A 102 8.35 -5.85 -23.29
N ARG A 103 7.01 -5.88 -23.41
CA ARG A 103 6.39 -6.37 -24.62
C ARG A 103 6.50 -5.24 -25.63
N LEU A 104 7.47 -5.37 -26.53
CA LEU A 104 7.62 -4.44 -27.65
C LEU A 104 6.40 -4.60 -28.56
N LEU A 105 5.34 -3.84 -28.30
CA LEU A 105 4.27 -3.65 -29.26
C LEU A 105 4.80 -2.68 -30.30
N ILE A 106 5.30 -3.21 -31.41
CA ILE A 106 5.58 -2.42 -32.60
C ILE A 106 4.22 -1.93 -33.10
N VAL A 107 3.82 -0.72 -32.69
CA VAL A 107 2.68 -0.03 -33.28
C VAL A 107 3.13 0.44 -34.66
N LYS A 108 2.77 -0.31 -35.71
CA LYS A 108 2.95 0.16 -37.09
C LYS A 108 1.91 1.24 -37.37
N TYR A 109 2.29 2.51 -37.23
CA TYR A 109 1.52 3.62 -37.78
C TYR A 109 1.84 3.73 -39.28
N SER A 110 0.86 3.42 -40.13
CA SER A 110 0.96 3.50 -41.59
C SER A 110 0.60 4.89 -42.09
N SER A 111 1.30 5.94 -41.66
CA SER A 111 1.17 7.27 -42.27
C SER A 111 2.15 8.30 -41.68
N ILE A 112 3.45 8.04 -41.73
CA ILE A 112 4.43 9.14 -41.74
C ILE A 112 5.59 8.73 -42.62
N ALA A 113 5.72 9.42 -43.76
CA ALA A 113 6.87 9.30 -44.63
C ALA A 113 8.14 9.67 -43.86
N ALA A 114 9.22 8.95 -44.18
CA ALA A 114 10.52 8.97 -43.54
C ALA A 114 11.02 10.37 -43.14
N ALA A 115 11.26 10.55 -41.84
CA ALA A 115 12.33 11.38 -41.34
C ALA A 115 13.17 10.51 -40.38
N ALA A 116 14.22 9.91 -40.93
CA ALA A 116 15.23 9.17 -40.18
C ALA A 116 16.00 10.13 -39.28
N ALA A 117 15.47 10.42 -38.10
CA ALA A 117 16.20 11.10 -37.04
C ALA A 117 16.55 10.07 -35.97
N LYS A 118 17.84 9.72 -35.93
CA LYS A 118 18.58 9.03 -34.87
C LYS A 118 17.89 9.05 -33.49
N TRP A 119 17.10 8.02 -33.18
CA TRP A 119 16.87 7.63 -31.80
C TRP A 119 17.90 6.56 -31.47
N GLY A 120 19.00 7.00 -30.86
CA GLY A 120 19.97 6.09 -30.25
C GLY A 120 19.26 5.17 -29.27
N SER A 121 19.57 3.88 -29.34
CA SER A 121 19.12 2.90 -28.35
C SER A 121 19.65 3.31 -26.98
N ALA A 122 18.84 3.97 -26.16
CA ALA A 122 19.10 4.13 -24.75
C ALA A 122 18.85 2.77 -24.07
N THR A 123 19.83 1.87 -24.16
CA THR A 123 19.89 0.60 -23.40
C THR A 123 20.51 0.79 -22.02
N ASN A 124 20.73 2.01 -21.55
CA ASN A 124 21.32 2.24 -20.24
C ASN A 124 20.24 2.58 -19.21
N CYS A 125 19.52 1.55 -18.76
CA CYS A 125 18.79 1.63 -17.50
C CYS A 125 19.83 1.50 -16.38
N GLY A 126 20.33 2.63 -15.88
CA GLY A 126 21.43 2.73 -14.90
C GLY A 126 21.16 2.12 -13.52
N SER A 127 20.14 1.27 -13.35
CA SER A 127 19.85 0.55 -12.10
C SER A 127 20.02 -0.96 -12.21
N CYS A 128 20.27 -1.52 -13.40
CA CYS A 128 20.51 -2.95 -13.55
C CYS A 128 22.02 -3.24 -13.46
N ARG A 129 22.55 -3.40 -12.24
CA ARG A 129 23.88 -3.99 -12.07
C ARG A 129 23.84 -5.45 -12.56
N PRO A 130 24.73 -5.87 -13.47
CA PRO A 130 24.89 -7.29 -13.77
C PRO A 130 25.49 -7.97 -12.52
N SER A 131 24.89 -9.07 -12.09
CA SER A 131 25.43 -9.91 -11.01
C SER A 131 26.82 -10.39 -11.42
N VAL A 132 27.87 -9.86 -10.79
CA VAL A 132 29.21 -10.39 -10.96
C VAL A 132 29.26 -11.69 -10.17
N ALA A 133 29.35 -12.82 -10.87
CA ALA A 133 29.77 -14.08 -10.27
C ALA A 133 31.17 -13.84 -9.70
N SER A 134 31.29 -13.82 -8.37
CA SER A 134 32.59 -13.74 -7.70
C SER A 134 33.19 -15.14 -7.68
N THR A 135 34.07 -15.38 -8.64
CA THR A 135 35.01 -16.50 -8.61
C THR A 135 36.00 -16.25 -7.47
N ALA A 136 36.03 -17.16 -6.49
CA ALA A 136 37.05 -17.20 -5.45
C ALA A 136 38.46 -17.41 -6.06
N LEU A 137 39.48 -16.83 -5.42
CA LEU A 137 40.87 -17.34 -5.29
C LEU A 137 41.66 -16.38 -4.34
N PRO A 138 42.80 -16.78 -3.76
CA PRO A 138 42.96 -16.78 -2.30
C PRO A 138 44.00 -15.79 -1.75
N GLY A 139 43.83 -15.47 -0.47
CA GLY A 139 44.91 -15.32 0.51
C GLY A 139 45.80 -14.07 0.44
N ARG A 140 45.67 -13.20 1.46
CA ARG A 140 46.84 -12.84 2.29
C ARG A 140 46.43 -12.30 3.65
N SER A 141 46.98 -12.94 4.67
CA SER A 141 47.03 -12.54 6.07
C SER A 141 47.82 -11.25 6.24
N SER A 142 47.32 -10.33 7.07
CA SER A 142 48.13 -9.59 8.04
C SER A 142 47.23 -8.81 9.00
N SER A 143 47.25 -9.27 10.24
CA SER A 143 46.88 -8.58 11.48
C SER A 143 47.64 -7.28 11.68
N VAL A 144 46.99 -6.20 12.13
CA VAL A 144 47.60 -5.16 12.99
C VAL A 144 46.47 -4.44 13.75
N PHE A 145 46.52 -4.57 15.09
CA PHE A 145 45.89 -3.79 16.18
C PHE A 145 44.40 -3.44 16.15
#